data_AF-A0A972ZBA8-F1
#
_entry.id   AF-A0A972ZBA8-F1
#
_cell.length_a   1.000
_cell.length_b   1.000
_cell.length_c   1.000
_cell.angle_alpha   90.00
_cell.angle_beta   90.00
_cell.angle_gamma   90.00
#
_symmetry.space_group_name_H-M   'P 1'
#
loop_
_entity.id
_entity.type
_entity.pdbx_description
1 polymer ?
#
loop_
_entity_poly.entity_id
_entity_poly.type
_entity_poly.pdbx_seq_one_letter_code
_entity_poly.pdbx_strand_id
1 'polypeptide(L)'
;MAALALALAATVSFAACSSDSATDGAGEIFLAPASENGPDPFTQSVVNEDVALTSESSASPTPQASGETASAVGTDPRVYAGSGTLPSCDKQKLISALNADPAAAAAWAGVINISTDEIRQYVDEAAAVVLRTDTRVTNYTLSGSTATPFQYVLESGTAVLVDSAGFPRVRCACGNPLTPAVAVSATPTFTGTQWSGFNPDALTVITPGPVVVNLTVVGITNGADTLVPVGPQTAAPTSSPTPPVSPSATSGEPTSAGYTSCAKRYGELVRDLTLAGGIPANERQRWADQAKDAAQFARDGNLSRATEICEQTVTEMEQALGE
;
A
#
# COMPACT_ATOMS: atom_id res chain seq x y z
N MET A 1 36.56 -54.49 71.03
CA MET A 1 36.12 -53.07 71.00
C MET A 1 36.46 -52.55 69.62
N ALA A 2 35.61 -52.81 68.62
CA ALA A 2 34.42 -52.06 68.22
C ALA A 2 34.79 -50.70 67.59
N ALA A 3 34.77 -50.68 66.25
CA ALA A 3 35.00 -49.53 65.39
C ALA A 3 33.80 -48.55 65.44
N LEU A 4 34.09 -47.24 65.42
CA LEU A 4 33.08 -46.20 65.30
C LEU A 4 33.18 -45.58 63.90
N ALA A 5 32.16 -45.83 63.09
CA ALA A 5 31.97 -45.24 61.77
C ALA A 5 31.35 -43.84 61.90
N LEU A 6 31.91 -42.85 61.22
CA LEU A 6 31.35 -41.51 61.11
C LEU A 6 30.69 -41.38 59.73
N ALA A 7 29.36 -41.44 59.68
CA ALA A 7 28.59 -41.23 58.46
C ALA A 7 28.30 -39.74 58.27
N LEU A 8 28.84 -39.15 57.18
CA LEU A 8 28.47 -37.83 56.68
C LEU A 8 27.12 -37.94 55.96
N ALA A 9 26.08 -37.31 56.49
CA ALA A 9 24.82 -37.09 55.76
C ALA A 9 24.83 -35.66 55.18
N ALA A 10 25.26 -35.52 53.93
CA ALA A 10 25.07 -34.30 53.16
C ALA A 10 23.69 -34.37 52.50
N THR A 11 22.70 -33.66 53.06
CA THR A 11 21.40 -33.48 52.43
C THR A 11 21.55 -32.45 51.30
N VAL A 12 21.67 -32.94 50.06
CA VAL A 12 21.54 -32.11 48.87
C VAL A 12 20.05 -31.83 48.66
N SER A 13 19.60 -30.67 49.12
CA SER A 13 18.30 -30.13 48.72
C SER A 13 18.42 -29.69 47.26
N PHE A 14 17.95 -30.54 46.34
CA PHE A 14 17.61 -30.08 45.00
C PHE A 14 16.40 -29.15 45.15
N ALA A 15 16.66 -27.85 45.28
CA ALA A 15 15.70 -26.84 44.89
C ALA A 15 15.50 -27.02 43.39
N ALA A 16 14.49 -27.81 43.01
CA ALA A 16 13.93 -27.76 41.69
C ALA A 16 13.41 -26.33 41.52
N CYS A 17 14.21 -25.48 40.90
CA CYS A 17 13.70 -24.33 40.20
C CYS A 17 12.81 -24.90 39.09
N SER A 18 11.54 -25.13 39.42
CA SER A 18 10.50 -25.10 38.41
C SER A 18 10.62 -23.73 37.79
N SER A 19 11.27 -23.67 36.63
CA SER A 19 11.07 -22.59 35.69
C SER A 19 9.58 -22.65 35.36
N ASP A 20 8.78 -21.87 36.10
CA ASP A 20 7.53 -21.37 35.57
C ASP A 20 7.93 -20.56 34.33
N SER A 21 8.02 -21.27 33.20
CA SER A 21 7.95 -20.64 31.89
C SER A 21 6.59 -20.00 31.84
N ALA A 22 6.52 -18.74 32.25
CA ALA A 22 5.38 -17.89 32.03
C ALA A 22 4.97 -18.06 30.57
N THR A 23 3.73 -18.47 30.37
CA THR A 23 2.95 -18.43 29.14
C THR A 23 2.75 -16.98 28.68
N ASP A 24 3.84 -16.20 28.58
CA ASP A 24 3.80 -14.85 28.04
C ASP A 24 3.51 -14.94 26.54
N GLY A 25 2.42 -14.32 26.09
CA GLY A 25 2.08 -14.15 24.68
C GLY A 25 1.22 -15.23 24.02
N ALA A 26 0.86 -16.32 24.71
CA ALA A 26 0.09 -17.43 24.10
C ALA A 26 -1.33 -17.02 23.60
N GLY A 27 -1.85 -15.92 24.13
CA GLY A 27 -3.13 -15.29 23.78
C GLY A 27 -3.01 -13.83 23.32
N GLU A 28 -1.80 -13.29 23.19
CA GLU A 28 -1.64 -11.86 22.95
C GLU A 28 -1.95 -11.48 21.50
N ILE A 29 -2.74 -10.42 21.35
CA ILE A 29 -3.05 -9.79 20.07
C ILE A 29 -2.81 -8.30 20.24
N PHE A 30 -1.91 -7.74 19.45
CA PHE A 30 -1.63 -6.31 19.52
C PHE A 30 -2.57 -5.50 18.64
N LEU A 31 -2.84 -4.27 19.07
CA LEU A 31 -3.67 -3.31 18.37
C LEU A 31 -2.80 -2.32 17.61
N ALA A 32 -3.17 -2.08 16.36
CA ALA A 32 -2.41 -1.25 15.44
C ALA A 32 -3.28 -0.12 14.88
N PRO A 33 -3.29 1.05 15.55
CA PRO A 33 -3.95 2.24 15.02
C PRO A 33 -3.47 2.56 13.61
N ALA A 34 -4.35 3.10 12.77
CA ALA A 34 -4.07 3.28 11.35
C ALA A 34 -2.86 4.20 11.08
N SER A 35 -2.62 5.17 11.96
CA SER A 35 -1.54 6.17 11.87
C SER A 35 -0.25 5.79 12.58
N GLU A 36 -0.22 4.68 13.33
CA GLU A 36 0.96 4.27 14.11
C GLU A 36 1.81 3.24 13.36
N ASN A 37 3.13 3.40 13.34
CA ASN A 37 4.01 2.43 12.67
C ASN A 37 4.08 1.09 13.43
N GLY A 38 3.92 1.09 14.76
CA GLY A 38 4.14 -0.09 15.60
C GLY A 38 5.63 -0.37 15.85
N PRO A 39 5.96 -1.46 16.56
CA PRO A 39 7.33 -1.80 16.92
C PRO A 39 8.11 -2.36 15.73
N ASP A 40 9.42 -2.05 15.71
CA ASP A 40 10.44 -2.62 14.82
C ASP A 40 10.00 -2.78 13.35
N PRO A 41 9.68 -1.66 12.66
CA PRO A 41 9.16 -1.69 11.31
C PRO A 41 10.23 -2.06 10.29
N PHE A 42 9.83 -2.70 9.18
CA PHE A 42 10.72 -3.00 8.06
C PHE A 42 11.18 -1.72 7.34
N THR A 43 10.33 -0.70 7.30
CA THR A 43 10.62 0.58 6.68
C THR A 43 10.01 1.74 7.46
N GLN A 44 10.42 2.97 7.17
CA GLN A 44 9.61 4.14 7.50
C GLN A 44 8.25 4.07 6.78
N SER A 45 7.26 4.85 7.24
CA SER A 45 5.92 4.89 6.62
C SER A 45 6.00 5.21 5.12
N VAL A 46 5.27 4.42 4.34
CA VAL A 46 5.03 4.63 2.91
C VAL A 46 3.57 4.95 2.62
N VAL A 47 2.81 5.38 3.63
CA VAL A 47 1.45 5.88 3.44
C VAL A 47 1.49 7.17 2.61
N ASN A 48 0.56 7.28 1.66
CA ASN A 48 0.29 8.55 0.99
C ASN A 48 -0.73 9.32 1.82
N GLU A 49 -0.25 10.32 2.55
CA GLU A 49 -1.03 11.13 3.50
C GLU A 49 -2.20 11.88 2.82
N ASP A 50 -2.10 12.16 1.52
CA ASP A 50 -3.15 12.82 0.73
C ASP A 50 -4.37 11.92 0.45
N VAL A 51 -4.27 10.61 0.69
CA VAL A 51 -5.32 9.60 0.42
C VAL A 51 -5.83 8.96 1.69
N ALA A 52 -5.02 8.97 2.75
CA ALA A 52 -5.37 8.35 4.02
C ALA A 52 -6.69 8.94 4.53
N LEU A 53 -7.68 8.07 4.72
CA LEU A 53 -8.94 8.45 5.31
C LEU A 53 -8.66 9.01 6.70
N THR A 54 -9.01 10.29 6.93
CA THR A 54 -9.32 10.71 8.29
C THR A 54 -10.48 9.82 8.76
N SER A 55 -10.39 9.32 9.99
CA SER A 55 -11.29 8.30 10.56
C SER A 55 -12.79 8.64 10.50
N GLU A 56 -13.15 9.86 10.08
CA GLU A 56 -14.53 10.36 9.95
C GLU A 56 -15.25 9.94 8.65
N SER A 57 -14.54 9.53 7.59
CA SER A 57 -15.19 9.03 6.34
C SER A 57 -15.42 7.51 6.35
N SER A 58 -15.36 6.89 7.53
CA SER A 58 -15.66 5.47 7.75
C SER A 58 -17.10 5.32 8.24
N ALA A 59 -18.07 5.36 7.32
CA ALA A 59 -19.31 4.62 7.57
C ALA A 59 -18.97 3.12 7.50
N SER A 60 -18.45 2.59 8.60
CA SER A 60 -18.16 1.17 8.75
C SER A 60 -19.50 0.42 8.79
N PRO A 61 -19.68 -0.67 8.01
CA PRO A 61 -20.83 -1.53 8.22
C PRO A 61 -20.74 -2.09 9.64
N THR A 62 -21.76 -1.88 10.46
CA THR A 62 -21.80 -2.43 11.82
C THR A 62 -21.71 -3.95 11.73
N PRO A 63 -20.65 -4.59 12.26
CA PRO A 63 -20.57 -6.05 12.25
C PRO A 63 -21.68 -6.59 13.13
N GLN A 64 -22.44 -7.56 12.63
CA GLN A 64 -23.43 -8.25 13.42
C GLN A 64 -22.68 -9.11 14.45
N ALA A 65 -22.64 -8.65 15.70
CA ALA A 65 -21.96 -9.32 16.80
C ALA A 65 -22.49 -10.76 16.95
N SER A 66 -21.65 -11.73 16.60
CA SER A 66 -21.96 -13.17 16.69
C SER A 66 -21.00 -13.91 17.63
N GLY A 67 -19.98 -13.24 18.17
CA GLY A 67 -18.93 -13.85 19.00
C GLY A 67 -17.89 -14.65 18.21
N GLU A 68 -18.07 -14.81 16.89
CA GLU A 68 -17.08 -15.37 15.97
C GLU A 68 -16.47 -14.25 15.11
N THR A 69 -15.17 -14.37 14.82
CA THR A 69 -14.49 -13.46 13.89
C THR A 69 -15.11 -13.58 12.50
N ALA A 70 -15.63 -12.48 11.96
CA ALA A 70 -16.26 -12.48 10.65
C ALA A 70 -15.22 -12.74 9.55
N SER A 71 -15.61 -13.46 8.50
CA SER A 71 -14.75 -13.65 7.32
C SER A 71 -15.27 -12.82 6.15
N ALA A 72 -14.37 -12.18 5.42
CA ALA A 72 -14.68 -11.46 4.19
C ALA A 72 -13.77 -11.93 3.04
N VAL A 73 -14.30 -12.05 1.83
CA VAL A 73 -13.49 -12.42 0.66
C VAL A 73 -12.79 -11.16 0.13
N GLY A 74 -11.47 -11.21 -0.02
CA GLY A 74 -10.66 -10.05 -0.36
C GLY A 74 -11.06 -9.33 -1.65
N THR A 75 -11.65 -10.03 -2.61
CA THR A 75 -12.12 -9.43 -3.87
C THR A 75 -13.55 -8.87 -3.81
N ASP A 76 -14.23 -8.95 -2.66
CA ASP A 76 -15.58 -8.42 -2.53
C ASP A 76 -15.58 -6.89 -2.55
N PRO A 77 -16.48 -6.23 -3.32
CA PRO A 77 -16.45 -4.78 -3.58
C PRO A 77 -16.41 -3.84 -2.37
N ARG A 78 -16.79 -4.32 -1.19
CA ARG A 78 -16.98 -3.51 0.02
C ARG A 78 -15.93 -3.77 1.10
N VAL A 79 -14.96 -4.65 0.86
CA VAL A 79 -13.91 -4.94 1.86
C VAL A 79 -12.92 -3.79 1.98
N TYR A 80 -12.66 -3.12 0.86
CA TYR A 80 -11.69 -2.05 0.76
C TYR A 80 -12.32 -0.72 0.33
N ALA A 81 -11.62 0.36 0.65
CA ALA A 81 -11.82 1.68 0.08
C ALA A 81 -10.58 2.09 -0.73
N GLY A 82 -10.75 3.01 -1.67
CA GLY A 82 -9.66 3.56 -2.46
C GLY A 82 -10.08 4.79 -3.24
N SER A 83 -9.10 5.56 -3.73
CA SER A 83 -9.37 6.75 -4.54
C SER A 83 -9.46 6.43 -6.05
N GLY A 84 -8.92 5.29 -6.49
CA GLY A 84 -8.79 4.89 -7.90
C GLY A 84 -7.72 5.65 -8.69
N THR A 85 -7.27 6.82 -8.22
CA THR A 85 -6.35 7.70 -8.96
C THR A 85 -5.04 7.97 -8.22
N LEU A 86 -5.08 8.07 -6.89
CA LEU A 86 -3.91 8.26 -6.02
C LEU A 86 -3.79 7.05 -5.07
N PRO A 87 -2.76 6.21 -5.18
CA PRO A 87 -2.63 5.02 -4.35
C PRO A 87 -2.51 5.41 -2.87
N SER A 88 -3.06 4.61 -1.95
CA SER A 88 -2.91 4.83 -0.51
C SER A 88 -1.49 4.57 0.02
N CYS A 89 -0.65 3.91 -0.80
CA CYS A 89 0.72 3.51 -0.47
C CYS A 89 1.68 3.89 -1.60
N ASP A 90 2.83 4.47 -1.24
CA ASP A 90 3.96 4.69 -2.14
C ASP A 90 4.80 3.41 -2.28
N LYS A 91 4.48 2.65 -3.33
CA LYS A 91 5.19 1.42 -3.71
C LYS A 91 6.68 1.66 -3.99
N GLN A 92 7.04 2.76 -4.63
CA GLN A 92 8.44 3.01 -5.01
C GLN A 92 9.27 3.36 -3.79
N LYS A 93 8.69 4.06 -2.80
CA LYS A 93 9.31 4.29 -1.50
C LYS A 93 9.53 3.00 -0.73
N LEU A 94 8.57 2.06 -0.75
CA LEU A 94 8.72 0.73 -0.14
C LEU A 94 9.86 -0.05 -0.80
N ILE A 95 9.85 -0.15 -2.13
CA ILE A 95 10.88 -0.85 -2.91
C ILE A 95 12.26 -0.25 -2.64
N SER A 96 12.37 1.08 -2.61
CA SER A 96 13.64 1.76 -2.35
C SER A 96 14.15 1.52 -0.94
N ALA A 97 13.26 1.53 0.06
CA ALA A 97 13.62 1.27 1.44
C ALA A 97 14.09 -0.17 1.66
N LEU A 98 13.39 -1.17 1.11
CA LEU A 98 13.82 -2.57 1.18
C LEU A 98 15.16 -2.78 0.45
N ASN A 99 15.36 -2.17 -0.72
CA ASN A 99 16.64 -2.29 -1.45
C ASN A 99 17.83 -1.63 -0.72
N ALA A 100 17.58 -0.66 0.16
CA ALA A 100 18.62 -0.01 0.94
C ALA A 100 19.15 -0.89 2.08
N ASP A 101 18.42 -1.92 2.49
CA ASP A 101 18.80 -2.88 3.53
C ASP A 101 18.62 -4.32 3.04
N PRO A 102 19.71 -4.97 2.54
CA PRO A 102 19.66 -6.34 2.05
C PRO A 102 19.20 -7.37 3.10
N ALA A 103 19.46 -7.13 4.39
CA ALA A 103 19.03 -8.03 5.46
C ALA A 103 17.52 -7.93 5.69
N ALA A 104 16.98 -6.71 5.71
CA ALA A 104 15.55 -6.46 5.75
C ALA A 104 14.84 -7.05 4.53
N ALA A 105 15.39 -6.84 3.32
CA ALA A 105 14.83 -7.39 2.08
C ALA A 105 14.78 -8.92 2.09
N ALA A 106 15.84 -9.59 2.54
CA ALA A 106 15.87 -11.05 2.66
C ALA A 106 14.84 -11.57 3.66
N ALA A 107 14.73 -10.93 4.82
CA ALA A 107 13.72 -11.29 5.83
C ALA A 107 12.29 -11.08 5.30
N TRP A 108 12.05 -9.97 4.61
CA TRP A 108 10.76 -9.61 4.04
C TRP A 108 10.33 -10.61 2.94
N ALA A 109 11.23 -10.89 2.00
CA ALA A 109 11.00 -11.85 0.92
C ALA A 109 10.76 -13.27 1.46
N GLY A 110 11.48 -13.65 2.52
CA GLY A 110 11.28 -14.93 3.20
C GLY A 110 9.89 -15.09 3.80
N VAL A 111 9.29 -14.02 4.36
CA VAL A 111 7.90 -14.06 4.85
C VAL A 111 6.89 -14.20 3.71
N ILE A 112 7.10 -13.43 2.63
CA ILE A 112 6.22 -13.43 1.46
C ILE A 112 6.37 -14.71 0.62
N ASN A 113 7.47 -15.46 0.81
CA ASN A 113 7.87 -16.65 0.09
C ASN A 113 8.16 -16.38 -1.40
N ILE A 114 9.01 -15.38 -1.64
CA ILE A 114 9.56 -15.02 -2.95
C ILE A 114 11.09 -14.86 -2.84
N SER A 115 11.79 -14.76 -3.97
CA SER A 115 13.19 -14.37 -3.97
C SER A 115 13.34 -12.85 -3.80
N THR A 116 14.53 -12.40 -3.36
CA THR A 116 14.77 -10.96 -3.13
C THR A 116 14.72 -10.12 -4.41
N ASP A 117 15.07 -10.71 -5.56
CA ASP A 117 14.99 -10.06 -6.87
C ASP A 117 13.54 -9.91 -7.38
N GLU A 118 12.59 -10.69 -6.84
CA GLU A 118 11.16 -10.59 -7.16
C GLU A 118 10.44 -9.46 -6.39
N ILE A 119 11.05 -8.88 -5.34
CA ILE A 119 10.41 -7.87 -4.46
C ILE A 119 9.83 -6.70 -5.28
N ARG A 120 10.59 -6.15 -6.23
CA ARG A 120 10.12 -5.02 -7.05
C ARG A 120 8.84 -5.39 -7.79
N GLN A 121 8.88 -6.49 -8.54
CA GLN A 121 7.74 -6.94 -9.33
C GLN A 121 6.54 -7.20 -8.42
N TYR A 122 6.75 -7.94 -7.33
CA TYR A 122 5.70 -8.28 -6.38
C TYR A 122 4.99 -7.04 -5.81
N VAL A 123 5.75 -6.02 -5.39
CA VAL A 123 5.20 -4.77 -4.84
C VAL A 123 4.51 -3.94 -5.93
N ASP A 124 5.07 -3.88 -7.12
CA ASP A 124 4.48 -3.16 -8.27
C ASP A 124 3.13 -3.76 -8.68
N GLU A 125 2.97 -5.08 -8.55
CA GLU A 125 1.74 -5.81 -8.88
C GLU A 125 0.65 -5.74 -7.78
N ALA A 126 0.95 -5.29 -6.57
CA ALA A 126 -0.04 -5.23 -5.50
C ALA A 126 -0.99 -4.03 -5.65
N ALA A 127 -2.28 -4.12 -5.32
CA ALA A 127 -3.17 -2.96 -5.28
C ALA A 127 -2.95 -2.15 -4.00
N ALA A 128 -2.95 -0.81 -4.07
CA ALA A 128 -2.90 0.05 -2.89
C ALA A 128 -4.33 0.47 -2.49
N VAL A 129 -4.79 0.00 -1.33
CA VAL A 129 -6.15 0.21 -0.83
C VAL A 129 -6.16 0.54 0.65
N VAL A 130 -7.35 0.77 1.20
CA VAL A 130 -7.59 1.08 2.62
C VAL A 130 -8.59 0.08 3.20
N LEU A 131 -8.33 -0.44 4.41
CA LEU A 131 -9.24 -1.35 5.11
C LEU A 131 -10.50 -0.61 5.58
N ARG A 132 -11.68 -1.25 5.47
CA ARG A 132 -12.95 -0.67 5.95
C ARG A 132 -13.43 -1.21 7.29
N THR A 133 -12.80 -2.26 7.80
CA THR A 133 -13.11 -2.91 9.08
C THR A 133 -11.84 -3.21 9.84
N ASP A 134 -11.95 -3.30 11.16
CA ASP A 134 -10.86 -3.75 12.02
C ASP A 134 -10.50 -5.20 11.65
N THR A 135 -9.25 -5.43 11.24
CA THR A 135 -8.87 -6.65 10.52
C THR A 135 -7.76 -7.41 11.23
N ARG A 136 -7.96 -8.70 11.50
CA ARG A 136 -6.94 -9.60 12.05
C ARG A 136 -5.96 -10.04 10.99
N VAL A 137 -4.68 -9.98 11.32
CA VAL A 137 -3.56 -10.45 10.49
C VAL A 137 -2.43 -11.01 11.36
N THR A 138 -1.52 -11.75 10.76
CA THR A 138 -0.18 -11.94 11.32
C THR A 138 0.74 -10.88 10.73
N ASN A 139 1.38 -10.10 11.60
CA ASN A 139 2.38 -9.10 11.24
C ASN A 139 3.77 -9.59 11.67
N TYR A 140 4.84 -8.95 11.19
CA TYR A 140 6.23 -9.35 11.46
C TYR A 140 7.08 -8.17 11.89
N THR A 141 7.77 -8.30 13.03
CA THR A 141 8.81 -7.34 13.43
C THR A 141 10.13 -7.71 12.79
N LEU A 142 10.97 -6.71 12.53
CA LEU A 142 12.31 -6.92 12.01
C LEU A 142 13.35 -6.71 13.12
N SER A 143 14.09 -7.77 13.46
CA SER A 143 15.25 -7.68 14.35
C SER A 143 16.49 -8.21 13.61
N GLY A 144 17.37 -7.30 13.20
CA GLY A 144 18.48 -7.63 12.31
C GLY A 144 17.97 -8.20 10.99
N SER A 145 18.27 -9.48 10.72
CA SER A 145 17.80 -10.20 9.53
C SER A 145 16.64 -11.16 9.82
N THR A 146 15.99 -11.05 10.97
CA THR A 146 14.96 -11.99 11.42
C THR A 146 13.59 -11.32 11.43
N ALA A 147 12.65 -11.91 10.67
CA ALA A 147 11.24 -11.56 10.73
C ALA A 147 10.54 -12.41 11.79
N THR A 148 9.96 -11.80 12.82
CA THR A 148 9.29 -12.53 13.91
C THR A 148 7.78 -12.33 13.84
N PRO A 149 6.97 -13.39 13.69
CA PRO A 149 5.52 -13.27 13.58
C PRO A 149 4.86 -12.91 14.91
N PHE A 150 3.81 -12.10 14.86
CA PHE A 150 2.95 -11.78 16.00
C PHE A 150 1.54 -11.40 15.51
N GLN A 151 0.54 -11.57 16.38
CA GLN A 151 -0.87 -11.35 16.00
C GLN A 151 -1.26 -9.88 16.15
N TYR A 152 -1.91 -9.34 15.12
CA TYR A 152 -2.30 -7.93 15.02
C TYR A 152 -3.78 -7.77 14.69
N VAL A 153 -4.39 -6.70 15.21
CA VAL A 153 -5.61 -6.09 14.67
C VAL A 153 -5.24 -4.75 14.05
N LEU A 154 -5.45 -4.62 12.75
CA LEU A 154 -5.32 -3.37 12.02
C LEU A 154 -6.62 -2.57 12.15
N GLU A 155 -6.55 -1.32 12.59
CA GLU A 155 -7.70 -0.42 12.62
C GLU A 155 -8.25 -0.19 11.19
N SER A 156 -9.57 -0.08 11.05
CA SER A 156 -10.17 0.47 9.84
C SER A 156 -9.53 1.81 9.44
N GLY A 157 -9.36 2.06 8.15
CA GLY A 157 -8.57 3.21 7.66
C GLY A 157 -7.09 2.91 7.47
N THR A 158 -6.60 1.74 7.90
CA THR A 158 -5.21 1.33 7.62
C THR A 158 -4.97 1.11 6.12
N ALA A 159 -3.95 1.78 5.57
CA ALA A 159 -3.48 1.59 4.19
C ALA A 159 -2.66 0.30 4.05
N VAL A 160 -2.99 -0.50 3.04
CA VAL A 160 -2.38 -1.81 2.77
C VAL A 160 -2.11 -2.01 1.27
N LEU A 161 -1.09 -2.82 0.97
CA LEU A 161 -0.92 -3.42 -0.35
C LEU A 161 -1.58 -4.80 -0.36
N VAL A 162 -2.43 -5.06 -1.35
CA VAL A 162 -3.18 -6.33 -1.51
C VAL A 162 -2.76 -7.04 -2.78
N ASP A 163 -2.69 -8.37 -2.76
CA ASP A 163 -2.39 -9.16 -3.96
C ASP A 163 -3.61 -9.30 -4.90
N SER A 164 -3.43 -10.01 -6.01
CA SER A 164 -4.47 -10.23 -7.02
C SER A 164 -5.64 -11.09 -6.55
N ALA A 165 -5.51 -11.79 -5.43
CA ALA A 165 -6.63 -12.46 -4.75
C ALA A 165 -7.29 -11.54 -3.70
N GLY A 166 -6.88 -10.27 -3.64
CA GLY A 166 -7.39 -9.27 -2.71
C GLY A 166 -6.96 -9.52 -1.27
N PHE A 167 -5.91 -10.29 -1.00
CA PHE A 167 -5.44 -10.53 0.37
C PHE A 167 -4.41 -9.46 0.78
N PRO A 168 -4.46 -8.88 2.00
CA PRO A 168 -3.47 -7.90 2.46
C PRO A 168 -2.10 -8.53 2.65
N ARG A 169 -1.08 -8.01 1.95
CA ARG A 169 0.29 -8.53 1.99
C ARG A 169 1.28 -7.58 2.62
N VAL A 170 0.98 -6.29 2.68
CA VAL A 170 1.87 -5.29 3.30
C VAL A 170 1.05 -4.24 4.05
N ARG A 171 1.50 -3.86 5.24
CA ARG A 171 1.00 -2.68 5.95
C ARG A 171 1.86 -1.46 5.61
N CYS A 172 1.25 -0.42 5.04
CA CYS A 172 2.00 0.69 4.47
C CYS A 172 2.63 1.62 5.52
N ALA A 173 2.09 1.69 6.73
CA ALA A 173 2.67 2.50 7.81
C ALA A 173 4.06 1.99 8.25
N CYS A 174 4.38 0.71 8.05
CA CYS A 174 5.62 0.11 8.54
C CYS A 174 6.38 -0.72 7.50
N GLY A 175 5.82 -0.92 6.31
CA GLY A 175 6.40 -1.79 5.26
C GLY A 175 6.39 -3.28 5.62
N ASN A 176 5.82 -3.66 6.77
CA ASN A 176 5.88 -5.03 7.25
C ASN A 176 5.05 -5.96 6.36
N PRO A 177 5.57 -7.16 6.06
CA PRO A 177 4.81 -8.18 5.36
C PRO A 177 3.68 -8.69 6.24
N LEU A 178 2.56 -9.07 5.63
CA LEU A 178 1.37 -9.60 6.29
C LEU A 178 1.07 -11.02 5.79
N THR A 179 0.67 -11.89 6.72
CA THR A 179 0.19 -13.24 6.43
C THR A 179 -1.15 -13.49 7.14
N PRO A 180 -1.88 -14.57 6.81
CA PRO A 180 -3.17 -14.87 7.44
C PRO A 180 -3.07 -14.87 8.97
N ALA A 181 -4.11 -14.34 9.62
CA ALA A 181 -4.23 -14.44 11.07
C ALA A 181 -4.22 -15.92 11.48
N VAL A 182 -3.58 -16.21 12.61
CA VAL A 182 -3.63 -17.55 13.20
C VAL A 182 -4.46 -17.53 14.47
N ALA A 183 -5.04 -18.69 14.79
CA ALA A 183 -5.72 -18.86 16.06
C ALA A 183 -4.70 -18.75 17.20
N VAL A 184 -5.04 -18.00 18.24
CA VAL A 184 -4.26 -17.96 19.48
C VAL A 184 -4.69 -19.12 20.38
N SER A 185 -3.75 -19.65 21.16
CA SER A 185 -3.96 -20.86 21.96
C SER A 185 -4.60 -20.63 23.33
N ALA A 186 -4.70 -19.36 23.74
CA ALA A 186 -5.32 -18.91 24.98
C ALA A 186 -6.40 -17.85 24.71
N THR A 187 -7.13 -17.44 25.75
CA THR A 187 -8.08 -16.33 25.65
C THR A 187 -7.36 -15.08 25.15
N PRO A 188 -7.86 -14.41 24.09
CA PRO A 188 -7.22 -13.21 23.56
C PRO A 188 -7.05 -12.10 24.59
N THR A 189 -5.86 -11.55 24.69
CA THR A 189 -5.58 -10.30 25.40
C THR A 189 -5.14 -9.25 24.41
N PHE A 190 -5.86 -8.13 24.36
CA PHE A 190 -5.57 -7.04 23.43
C PHE A 190 -4.61 -6.03 24.04
N THR A 191 -3.44 -5.86 23.42
CA THR A 191 -2.35 -5.00 23.93
C THR A 191 -2.09 -3.83 22.98
N GLY A 192 -1.79 -2.64 23.52
CA GLY A 192 -1.46 -1.44 22.74
C GLY A 192 -2.53 -0.36 22.79
N THR A 193 -2.39 0.67 21.96
CA THR A 193 -3.31 1.81 21.89
C THR A 193 -4.66 1.36 21.33
N GLN A 194 -5.73 1.52 22.12
CA GLN A 194 -7.10 1.32 21.65
C GLN A 194 -7.63 2.61 21.02
N TRP A 195 -8.17 2.51 19.80
CA TRP A 195 -8.89 3.60 19.15
C TRP A 195 -10.33 3.70 19.66
N SER A 196 -10.95 4.86 19.45
CA SER A 196 -12.37 5.05 19.69
C SER A 196 -13.18 4.13 18.77
N GLY A 197 -13.98 3.24 19.37
CA GLY A 197 -14.82 2.30 18.62
C GLY A 197 -14.22 0.92 18.41
N PHE A 198 -13.01 0.65 18.92
CA PHE A 198 -12.47 -0.71 18.96
C PHE A 198 -13.47 -1.66 19.65
N ASN A 199 -13.81 -2.74 18.96
CA ASN A 199 -14.70 -3.78 19.48
C ASN A 199 -14.15 -5.17 19.16
N PRO A 200 -13.72 -5.94 20.18
CA PRO A 200 -13.10 -7.26 19.98
C PRO A 200 -14.08 -8.32 19.42
N ASP A 201 -15.39 -8.09 19.51
CA ASP A 201 -16.42 -8.98 18.96
C ASP A 201 -16.76 -8.63 17.49
N ALA A 202 -16.14 -7.60 16.94
CA ALA A 202 -16.43 -7.02 15.63
C ALA A 202 -15.21 -7.00 14.71
N LEU A 203 -14.39 -8.05 14.80
CA LEU A 203 -13.16 -8.20 14.00
C LEU A 203 -13.42 -9.02 12.73
N THR A 204 -12.70 -8.67 11.66
CA THR A 204 -12.74 -9.36 10.37
C THR A 204 -11.43 -10.09 10.09
N VAL A 205 -11.50 -11.28 9.49
CA VAL A 205 -10.39 -11.91 8.77
C VAL A 205 -10.69 -11.85 7.28
N ILE A 206 -9.70 -11.43 6.49
CA ILE A 206 -9.84 -11.42 5.04
C ILE A 206 -9.27 -12.73 4.49
N THR A 207 -10.06 -13.44 3.70
CA THR A 207 -9.64 -14.65 2.99
C THR A 207 -9.39 -14.33 1.51
N PRO A 208 -8.40 -14.97 0.87
CA PRO A 208 -8.17 -14.79 -0.57
C PRO A 208 -9.43 -15.13 -1.41
N GLY A 209 -9.69 -14.31 -2.42
CA GLY A 209 -10.73 -14.52 -3.44
C GLY A 209 -10.18 -15.06 -4.76
N PRO A 210 -11.00 -15.08 -5.83
CA PRO A 210 -10.52 -15.33 -7.19
C PRO A 210 -9.47 -14.29 -7.62
N VAL A 211 -8.54 -14.68 -8.48
CA VAL A 211 -7.53 -13.76 -9.04
C VAL A 211 -8.20 -12.74 -9.97
N VAL A 212 -7.97 -11.45 -9.71
CA VAL A 212 -8.51 -10.33 -10.50
C VAL A 212 -7.40 -9.38 -10.95
N VAL A 213 -7.68 -8.65 -12.03
CA VAL A 213 -6.83 -7.56 -12.54
C VAL A 213 -7.28 -6.17 -12.08
N ASN A 214 -8.49 -6.07 -11.51
CA ASN A 214 -9.00 -4.87 -10.86
C ASN A 214 -9.80 -5.29 -9.63
N LEU A 215 -9.59 -4.59 -8.52
CA LEU A 215 -10.47 -4.64 -7.37
C LEU A 215 -11.54 -3.57 -7.52
N THR A 216 -12.78 -3.94 -7.29
CA THR A 216 -13.84 -2.97 -7.01
C THR A 216 -13.72 -2.59 -5.54
N VAL A 217 -13.64 -1.29 -5.25
CA VAL A 217 -13.53 -0.76 -3.89
C VAL A 217 -14.50 0.39 -3.70
N VAL A 218 -14.78 0.75 -2.45
CA VAL A 218 -15.57 1.94 -2.15
C VAL A 218 -14.73 3.20 -2.38
N GLY A 219 -15.22 4.10 -3.23
CA GLY A 219 -14.59 5.39 -3.53
C GLY A 219 -14.51 6.28 -2.30
N ILE A 220 -13.30 6.71 -1.94
CA ILE A 220 -13.05 7.54 -0.75
C ILE A 220 -13.76 8.91 -0.81
N THR A 221 -13.94 9.47 -2.01
CA THR A 221 -14.49 10.82 -2.20
C THR A 221 -16.02 10.87 -2.27
N ASN A 222 -16.65 9.82 -2.78
CA ASN A 222 -18.08 9.82 -3.12
C ASN A 222 -18.85 8.56 -2.67
N GLY A 223 -18.16 7.57 -2.09
CA GLY A 223 -18.74 6.30 -1.66
C GLY A 223 -19.18 5.37 -2.80
N ALA A 224 -18.94 5.74 -4.06
CA ALA A 224 -19.33 4.95 -5.24
C ALA A 224 -18.26 3.90 -5.57
N ASP A 225 -18.67 2.84 -6.27
CA ASP A 225 -17.75 1.79 -6.71
C ASP A 225 -16.64 2.39 -7.59
N THR A 226 -15.40 2.10 -7.21
CA THR A 226 -14.16 2.58 -7.85
C THR A 226 -13.30 1.37 -8.20
N LEU A 227 -12.65 1.38 -9.36
CA LEU A 227 -11.72 0.32 -9.74
C LEU A 227 -10.30 0.69 -9.34
N VAL A 228 -9.61 -0.22 -8.67
CA VAL A 228 -8.18 -0.13 -8.35
C VAL A 228 -7.46 -1.26 -9.09
N PRO A 229 -6.52 -0.96 -10.01
CA PRO A 229 -5.77 -1.98 -10.73
C PRO A 229 -4.96 -2.89 -9.80
N VAL A 230 -4.90 -4.18 -10.14
CA VAL A 230 -4.04 -5.20 -9.50
C VAL A 230 -3.29 -5.97 -10.56
N GLY A 231 -2.08 -6.41 -10.24
CA GLY A 231 -1.18 -7.05 -11.18
C GLY A 231 -0.32 -6.05 -11.94
N PRO A 232 0.51 -6.53 -12.88
CA PRO A 232 1.36 -5.65 -13.66
C PRO A 232 0.44 -4.73 -14.42
N GLN A 233 0.60 -3.42 -14.20
CA GLN A 233 0.00 -2.45 -15.08
C GLN A 233 0.68 -2.63 -16.42
N THR A 234 0.12 -3.48 -17.27
CA THR A 234 0.45 -3.45 -18.68
C THR A 234 0.20 -2.01 -19.09
N ALA A 235 1.26 -1.32 -19.52
CA ALA A 235 1.09 -0.28 -20.52
C ALA A 235 0.06 -0.80 -21.53
N ALA A 236 -0.88 0.06 -21.94
CA ALA A 236 -1.93 -0.21 -22.92
C ALA A 236 -1.55 -1.30 -23.93
N PRO A 237 -2.48 -2.20 -24.30
CA PRO A 237 -2.17 -3.50 -24.91
C PRO A 237 -1.08 -3.37 -25.95
N THR A 238 0.08 -3.93 -25.64
CA THR A 238 1.12 -4.15 -26.64
C THR A 238 0.53 -5.13 -27.63
N SER A 239 0.33 -4.66 -28.86
CA SER A 239 -0.28 -5.38 -29.96
C SER A 239 0.24 -6.83 -30.03
N SER A 240 -0.66 -7.81 -30.01
CA SER A 240 -0.34 -9.16 -30.46
C SER A 240 0.29 -9.10 -31.87
N PRO A 241 1.25 -9.97 -32.20
CA PRO A 241 1.87 -9.99 -33.51
C PRO A 241 0.89 -10.59 -34.53
N THR A 242 0.25 -9.75 -35.33
CA THR A 242 -0.48 -10.18 -36.54
C THR A 242 0.47 -10.06 -37.73
N PRO A 243 0.47 -11.00 -38.70
CA PRO A 243 1.44 -11.10 -39.80
C PRO A 243 1.40 -9.89 -40.75
N PRO A 244 2.44 -9.68 -41.59
CA PRO A 244 2.74 -8.39 -42.17
C PRO A 244 1.79 -8.05 -43.31
N VAL A 245 1.14 -6.89 -43.24
CA VAL A 245 0.61 -6.23 -44.42
C VAL A 245 0.89 -4.72 -44.36
N SER A 246 1.41 -4.25 -45.49
CA SER A 246 1.92 -2.92 -45.89
C SER A 246 1.13 -1.66 -45.49
N PRO A 247 1.77 -0.47 -45.60
CA PRO A 247 1.36 0.74 -44.91
C PRO A 247 0.31 1.54 -45.69
N SER A 248 -0.63 2.14 -44.96
CA SER A 248 -1.35 3.32 -45.44
C SER A 248 -1.36 4.35 -44.32
N ALA A 249 -0.66 5.45 -44.56
CA ALA A 249 -0.75 6.66 -43.77
C ALA A 249 -2.17 7.23 -43.88
N THR A 250 -2.80 7.58 -42.76
CA THR A 250 -3.87 8.58 -42.70
C THR A 250 -3.95 9.16 -41.29
N SER A 251 -3.65 10.46 -41.22
CA SER A 251 -4.05 11.47 -40.23
C SER A 251 -4.69 10.95 -38.93
N GLY A 252 -3.91 10.94 -37.85
CA GLY A 252 -4.39 10.59 -36.51
C GLY A 252 -5.31 11.67 -35.94
N GLU A 253 -6.52 11.26 -35.55
CA GLU A 253 -7.39 12.04 -34.69
C GLU A 253 -6.73 12.18 -33.31
N PRO A 254 -6.68 13.38 -32.72
CA PRO A 254 -5.99 13.61 -31.46
C PRO A 254 -6.72 12.95 -30.30
N THR A 255 -6.03 11.99 -29.67
CA THR A 255 -6.51 11.22 -28.52
C THR A 255 -6.23 11.94 -27.21
N SER A 256 -6.87 11.51 -26.12
CA SER A 256 -6.61 12.06 -24.77
C SER A 256 -5.14 11.86 -24.35
N ALA A 257 -4.47 10.86 -24.92
CA ALA A 257 -3.04 10.63 -24.74
C ALA A 257 -2.17 11.74 -25.35
N GLY A 258 -2.58 12.31 -26.50
CA GLY A 258 -1.87 13.43 -27.14
C GLY A 258 -1.88 14.69 -26.29
N TYR A 259 -3.05 15.09 -25.80
CA TYR A 259 -3.18 16.23 -24.89
C TYR A 259 -2.42 16.01 -23.57
N THR A 260 -2.51 14.81 -22.97
CA THR A 260 -1.81 14.48 -21.71
C THR A 260 -0.30 14.52 -21.87
N SER A 261 0.22 14.01 -22.99
CA SER A 261 1.65 14.07 -23.33
C SER A 261 2.13 15.52 -23.47
N CYS A 262 1.36 16.35 -24.17
CA CYS A 262 1.69 17.77 -24.32
C CYS A 262 1.64 18.52 -22.97
N ALA A 263 0.61 18.29 -22.15
CA ALA A 263 0.47 18.93 -20.84
C ALA A 263 1.63 18.60 -19.90
N LYS A 264 2.16 17.37 -19.99
CA LYS A 264 3.37 16.95 -19.25
C LYS A 264 4.60 17.73 -19.71
N ARG A 265 4.83 17.84 -21.03
CA ARG A 265 5.94 18.63 -21.60
C ARG A 265 5.86 20.10 -21.21
N TYR A 266 4.66 20.69 -21.24
CA TYR A 266 4.43 22.05 -20.77
C TYR A 266 4.85 22.21 -19.29
N GLY A 267 4.46 21.29 -18.41
CA GLY A 267 4.83 21.34 -16.98
C GLY A 267 6.34 21.22 -16.74
N GLU A 268 7.03 20.39 -17.52
CA GLU A 268 8.49 20.26 -17.48
C GLU A 268 9.17 21.57 -17.93
N LEU A 269 8.71 22.18 -19.03
CA LEU A 269 9.24 23.45 -19.52
C LEU A 269 9.01 24.61 -18.54
N VAL A 270 7.84 24.69 -17.89
CA VAL A 270 7.59 25.70 -16.84
C VAL A 270 8.57 25.56 -15.68
N ARG A 271 8.86 24.32 -15.26
CA ARG A 271 9.82 24.05 -14.19
C ARG A 271 11.23 24.48 -14.60
N ASP A 272 11.66 24.12 -15.80
CA ASP A 272 13.01 24.40 -16.29
C ASP A 272 13.21 25.91 -16.51
N LEU A 273 12.19 26.61 -17.03
CA LEU A 273 12.18 28.08 -17.14
C LEU A 273 12.19 28.81 -15.79
N THR A 274 11.58 28.22 -14.77
CA THR A 274 11.63 28.74 -13.40
C THR A 274 13.05 28.63 -12.82
N LEU A 275 13.79 27.60 -13.19
CA LEU A 275 15.18 27.38 -12.77
C LEU A 275 16.18 28.26 -13.54
N ALA A 276 15.89 28.61 -14.79
CA ALA A 276 16.78 29.37 -15.68
C ALA A 276 16.82 30.90 -15.44
N GLY A 277 16.20 31.41 -14.37
CA GLY A 277 16.17 32.85 -14.06
C GLY A 277 14.92 33.59 -14.53
N GLY A 278 13.94 32.86 -15.09
CA GLY A 278 12.57 33.31 -15.28
C GLY A 278 12.27 34.00 -16.61
N ILE A 279 11.07 33.72 -17.11
CA ILE A 279 10.47 34.28 -18.34
C ILE A 279 10.04 35.74 -18.10
N PRO A 280 10.16 36.65 -19.08
CA PRO A 280 9.48 37.95 -19.07
C PRO A 280 8.00 37.83 -18.65
N ALA A 281 7.55 38.73 -17.75
CA ALA A 281 6.23 38.61 -17.12
C ALA A 281 5.06 38.61 -18.13
N ASN A 282 5.21 39.29 -19.25
CA ASN A 282 4.26 39.34 -20.37
C ASN A 282 4.11 37.98 -21.08
N GLU A 283 5.20 37.25 -21.28
CA GLU A 283 5.19 35.92 -21.92
C GLU A 283 4.65 34.85 -20.98
N ARG A 284 5.01 34.92 -19.69
CA ARG A 284 4.49 34.01 -18.67
C ARG A 284 2.96 34.06 -18.56
N GLN A 285 2.40 35.27 -18.56
CA GLN A 285 0.96 35.45 -18.49
C GLN A 285 0.28 34.91 -19.77
N ARG A 286 0.86 35.19 -20.94
CA ARG A 286 0.35 34.69 -22.23
C ARG A 286 0.31 33.16 -22.27
N TRP A 287 1.38 32.47 -21.87
CA TRP A 287 1.42 31.00 -21.87
C TRP A 287 0.51 30.39 -20.80
N ALA A 288 0.31 31.07 -19.67
CA ALA A 288 -0.64 30.63 -18.66
C ALA A 288 -2.09 30.70 -19.16
N ASP A 289 -2.43 31.74 -19.94
CA ASP A 289 -3.78 31.89 -20.50
C ASP A 289 -4.03 30.90 -21.65
N GLN A 290 -3.04 30.64 -22.51
CA GLN A 290 -3.12 29.57 -23.53
C GLN A 290 -3.28 28.17 -22.89
N ALA A 291 -2.58 27.89 -21.79
CA ALA A 291 -2.71 26.63 -21.07
C ALA A 291 -4.10 26.44 -20.43
N LYS A 292 -4.71 27.52 -19.93
CA LYS A 292 -6.09 27.51 -19.42
C LYS A 292 -7.10 27.24 -20.53
N ASP A 293 -6.92 27.85 -21.70
CA ASP A 293 -7.77 27.64 -22.87
C ASP A 293 -7.67 26.18 -23.34
N ALA A 294 -6.47 25.63 -23.43
CA ALA A 294 -6.26 24.21 -23.78
C ALA A 294 -6.95 23.27 -22.77
N ALA A 295 -6.83 23.56 -21.47
CA ALA A 295 -7.50 22.79 -20.42
C ALA A 295 -9.04 22.91 -20.47
N GLN A 296 -9.57 24.06 -20.89
CA GLN A 296 -11.00 24.23 -21.08
C GLN A 296 -11.52 23.40 -22.25
N PHE A 297 -10.86 23.45 -23.41
CA PHE A 297 -11.23 22.60 -24.55
C PHE A 297 -11.13 21.10 -24.23
N ALA A 298 -10.16 20.69 -23.41
CA ALA A 298 -10.06 19.31 -22.95
C ALA A 298 -11.23 18.90 -22.06
N ARG A 299 -11.66 19.77 -21.13
CA ARG A 299 -12.85 19.56 -20.28
C ARG A 299 -14.13 19.46 -21.10
N ASP A 300 -14.21 20.25 -22.17
CA ASP A 300 -15.37 20.27 -23.08
C ASP A 300 -15.34 19.11 -24.11
N GLY A 301 -14.36 18.20 -24.01
CA GLY A 301 -14.22 17.03 -24.88
C GLY A 301 -13.59 17.31 -26.25
N ASN A 302 -13.18 18.55 -26.53
CA ASN A 302 -12.52 18.94 -27.77
C ASN A 302 -10.99 18.76 -27.68
N LEU A 303 -10.57 17.49 -27.62
CA LEU A 303 -9.18 17.11 -27.45
C LEU A 303 -8.29 17.54 -28.63
N SER A 304 -8.87 17.70 -29.82
CA SER A 304 -8.15 18.23 -30.98
C SER A 304 -7.69 19.65 -30.78
N ARG A 305 -8.62 20.52 -30.40
CA ARG A 305 -8.29 21.91 -30.17
C ARG A 305 -7.40 22.09 -28.94
N ALA A 306 -7.64 21.28 -27.89
CA ALA A 306 -6.81 21.28 -26.69
C ALA A 306 -5.36 20.90 -27.00
N THR A 307 -5.13 19.85 -27.80
CA THR A 307 -3.79 19.39 -28.18
C THR A 307 -3.09 20.41 -29.08
N GLU A 308 -3.80 20.97 -30.05
CA GLU A 308 -3.26 22.00 -30.96
C GLU A 308 -2.77 23.24 -30.18
N ILE A 309 -3.59 23.77 -29.27
CA ILE A 309 -3.21 24.93 -28.45
C ILE A 309 -2.01 24.59 -27.56
N CYS A 310 -2.02 23.41 -26.95
CA CYS A 310 -0.93 22.97 -26.09
C CYS A 310 0.41 22.85 -26.85
N GLU A 311 0.43 22.18 -28.00
CA GLU A 311 1.67 21.98 -28.77
C GLU A 311 2.19 23.29 -29.34
N GLN A 312 1.30 24.22 -29.71
CA GLN A 312 1.69 25.57 -30.11
C GLN A 312 2.37 26.31 -28.96
N THR A 313 1.80 26.27 -27.75
CA THR A 313 2.39 26.92 -26.56
C THR A 313 3.73 26.29 -26.17
N VAL A 314 3.84 24.96 -26.19
CA VAL A 314 5.10 24.25 -25.95
C VAL A 314 6.18 24.66 -26.95
N THR A 315 5.82 24.78 -28.24
CA THR A 315 6.76 25.23 -29.28
C THR A 315 7.22 26.68 -29.06
N GLU A 316 6.31 27.58 -28.67
CA GLU A 316 6.66 28.97 -28.32
C GLU A 316 7.63 29.03 -27.12
N MET A 317 7.41 28.18 -26.11
CA MET A 317 8.29 28.09 -24.93
C MET A 317 9.67 27.50 -25.26
N GLU A 318 9.74 26.48 -26.10
CA GLU A 318 10.99 25.86 -26.55
C GLU A 318 11.83 26.84 -27.39
N GLN A 319 11.19 27.66 -28.23
CA GLN A 319 11.88 28.73 -28.98
C GLN A 319 12.47 29.79 -28.06
N ALA A 320 11.71 30.23 -27.04
CA ALA A 320 12.18 31.21 -26.06
C ALA A 320 13.33 30.69 -25.16
N LEU A 321 13.52 29.38 -25.06
CA LEU A 321 14.65 28.74 -24.37
C LEU A 321 15.91 28.59 -25.24
N GLY A 322 15.76 28.68 -26.57
CA GLY A 322 16.84 28.50 -27.53
C GLY A 322 17.50 29.79 -28.01
N GLU A 323 16.97 30.96 -27.64
CA GLU A 323 17.54 32.30 -27.88
C GLU A 323 18.27 32.84 -26.65
#